data_AF-A0A351I7G4-F1
#
_entry.id   AF-A0A351I7G4-F1
#
_cell.length_a   1.000
_cell.length_b   1.000
_cell.length_c   1.000
_cell.angle_alpha   90.00
_cell.angle_beta   90.00
_cell.angle_gamma   90.00
#
_symmetry.space_group_name_H-M   'P 1'
#
loop_
_entity.id
_entity.type
_entity.pdbx_description
1 polymer ?
#
loop_
_entity_poly.entity_id
_entity_poly.type
_entity_poly.pdbx_seq_one_letter_code
_entity_poly.pdbx_strand_id
1 'polypeptide(L)'
;MNARLTKYKILVIFLILVSLASCNKPTYPTGKIEESVLKLCKDEYKLDDVKIKILGSTLGVYIPVEGLVTPDLKLNEKAGKKIENVALSIHRVITSTDMPLKFYILTARDTKTTGAEFILTGFVYDVIRVRLFDISRGEYFQRILRDFRFNPAMLGEQKVKELFNALNQNTSMAKNLKPIFYPIYAIGKKDSQKIEITDIESKELSDRESLLYVKTTEEYEASPGFEAYLTVFPPGFKNEYLILIDMSSFISPVKEVVSKYFYSNNEIRERNLKDTFEQYKDFGMIGIDGFPKKDMDLGWFLSQQLSRRIKSLFEEDKKLKNNFKATSSQGEIKDRMFQFKFNIMSNNNQTMDEKIIFSRIIKMTGTVLHLYAFEEYKSVEFINAALGEKKVYLSKEDLERFRKNEIKIDSLL
;
A
#
# COMPACT_ATOMS: atom_id res chain seq x y z
N MET A 1 -31.15 -48.02 47.28
CA MET A 1 -29.96 -47.84 46.41
C MET A 1 -30.25 -47.26 45.02
N ASN A 2 -31.52 -47.13 44.58
CA ASN A 2 -31.86 -46.67 43.21
C ASN A 2 -31.89 -45.14 42.98
N ALA A 3 -32.15 -44.32 44.00
CA ALA A 3 -32.31 -42.87 43.80
C ALA A 3 -31.00 -42.12 43.48
N ARG A 4 -29.84 -42.63 43.93
CA ARG A 4 -28.54 -42.03 43.60
C ARG A 4 -28.15 -42.31 42.14
N LEU A 5 -28.41 -43.52 41.63
CA LEU A 5 -28.08 -43.90 40.27
C LEU A 5 -28.85 -43.06 39.23
N THR A 6 -30.11 -42.71 39.51
CA THR A 6 -30.94 -41.86 38.64
C THR A 6 -30.40 -40.42 38.57
N LYS A 7 -29.89 -39.87 39.68
CA LYS A 7 -29.30 -38.53 39.72
C LYS A 7 -28.02 -38.43 38.89
N TYR A 8 -27.15 -39.45 38.90
CA TYR A 8 -25.94 -39.48 38.08
C TYR A 8 -26.26 -39.61 36.57
N LYS A 9 -27.29 -40.39 36.20
CA LYS A 9 -27.73 -40.49 34.79
C LYS A 9 -28.24 -39.15 34.26
N ILE A 10 -29.00 -38.40 35.06
CA ILE A 10 -29.50 -37.07 34.68
C ILE A 10 -28.33 -36.08 34.53
N LEU A 11 -27.35 -36.10 35.44
CA LEU A 11 -26.17 -35.24 35.36
C LEU A 11 -25.33 -35.51 34.10
N VAL A 12 -25.11 -36.79 33.77
CA VAL A 12 -24.35 -37.19 32.58
C VAL A 12 -25.09 -36.82 31.29
N ILE A 13 -26.40 -37.01 31.22
CA ILE A 13 -27.23 -36.58 30.08
C ILE A 13 -27.18 -35.05 29.94
N PHE A 14 -27.22 -34.30 31.04
CA PHE A 14 -27.10 -32.85 31.01
C PHE A 14 -25.71 -32.39 30.52
N LEU A 15 -24.62 -33.04 30.96
CA LEU A 15 -23.26 -32.78 30.48
C LEU A 15 -23.08 -33.12 28.99
N ILE A 16 -23.72 -34.18 28.50
CA ILE A 16 -23.73 -34.55 27.08
C ILE A 16 -24.57 -33.55 26.26
N LEU A 17 -25.72 -33.10 26.77
CA LEU A 17 -26.55 -32.10 26.09
C LEU A 17 -25.90 -30.71 26.07
N VAL A 18 -25.18 -30.32 27.12
CA VAL A 18 -24.42 -29.06 27.17
C VAL A 18 -23.23 -29.10 26.21
N SER A 19 -22.58 -30.26 26.04
CA SER A 19 -21.49 -30.42 25.05
C SER A 19 -21.99 -30.48 23.60
N LEU A 20 -23.21 -30.95 23.36
CA LEU A 20 -23.86 -30.91 22.03
C LEU A 20 -24.49 -29.56 21.67
N ALA A 21 -24.74 -28.70 22.67
CA ALA A 21 -25.21 -27.32 22.46
C ALA A 21 -24.08 -26.33 22.14
N SER A 22 -22.83 -26.79 22.10
CA SER A 22 -21.72 -25.95 21.64
C SER A 22 -21.89 -25.67 20.15
N CYS A 23 -22.17 -24.41 19.82
CA CYS A 23 -22.47 -23.93 18.47
C CYS A 23 -21.39 -24.35 17.45
N ASN A 24 -21.62 -25.44 16.73
CA ASN A 24 -20.74 -25.95 15.68
C ASN A 24 -20.73 -25.10 14.39
N LYS A 25 -21.36 -23.92 14.39
CA LYS A 25 -21.41 -23.04 13.21
C LYS A 25 -20.72 -21.71 13.53
N PRO A 26 -19.84 -21.22 12.65
CA PRO A 26 -19.21 -19.91 12.81
C PRO A 26 -20.29 -18.83 12.83
N THR A 27 -20.08 -17.80 13.66
CA THR A 27 -20.98 -16.65 13.72
C THR A 27 -21.07 -15.94 12.36
N TYR A 28 -19.96 -15.94 11.60
CA TYR A 28 -19.88 -15.34 10.28
C TYR A 28 -19.37 -16.35 9.25
N PRO A 29 -20.25 -17.12 8.59
CA PRO A 29 -19.88 -18.07 7.56
C PRO A 29 -19.16 -17.39 6.38
N THR A 30 -18.25 -18.12 5.71
CA THR A 30 -17.39 -17.63 4.63
C THR A 30 -18.15 -16.85 3.55
N GLY A 31 -19.31 -17.33 3.11
CA GLY A 31 -20.14 -16.66 2.09
C GLY A 31 -20.88 -15.40 2.55
N LYS A 32 -20.74 -15.00 3.82
CA LYS A 32 -21.46 -13.86 4.42
C LYS A 32 -20.54 -12.83 5.07
N ILE A 33 -19.22 -12.95 4.93
CA ILE A 33 -18.26 -12.05 5.59
C ILE A 33 -18.49 -10.60 5.18
N GLU A 34 -18.59 -10.33 3.89
CA GLU A 34 -18.78 -8.97 3.36
C GLU A 34 -20.09 -8.36 3.89
N GLU A 35 -21.21 -9.07 3.74
CA GLU A 35 -22.51 -8.67 4.28
C GLU A 35 -22.46 -8.39 5.79
N SER A 36 -21.75 -9.24 6.55
CA SER A 36 -21.67 -9.13 8.01
C SER A 36 -20.91 -7.90 8.45
N VAL A 37 -19.77 -7.60 7.83
CA VAL A 37 -19.00 -6.39 8.16
C VAL A 37 -19.78 -5.14 7.76
N LEU A 38 -20.42 -5.12 6.57
CA LEU A 38 -21.28 -4.01 6.15
C LEU A 38 -22.42 -3.78 7.14
N LYS A 39 -23.09 -4.86 7.54
CA LYS A 39 -24.18 -4.81 8.52
C LYS A 39 -23.73 -4.23 9.86
N LEU A 40 -22.60 -4.68 10.40
CA LEU A 40 -22.06 -4.13 11.65
C LEU A 40 -21.73 -2.64 11.53
N CYS A 41 -21.11 -2.22 10.42
CA CYS A 41 -20.78 -0.82 10.18
C CYS A 41 -22.03 0.06 10.09
N LYS A 42 -23.08 -0.43 9.42
CA LYS A 42 -24.35 0.26 9.28
C LYS A 42 -25.13 0.30 10.60
N ASP A 43 -25.32 -0.83 11.24
CA ASP A 43 -26.21 -0.96 12.40
C ASP A 43 -25.64 -0.24 13.63
N GLU A 44 -24.35 -0.43 13.92
CA GLU A 44 -23.70 0.11 15.12
C GLU A 44 -23.17 1.53 14.93
N TYR A 45 -22.67 1.86 13.73
CA TYR A 45 -21.92 3.09 13.51
C TYR A 45 -22.52 4.03 12.46
N LYS A 46 -23.63 3.65 11.83
CA LYS A 46 -24.35 4.45 10.81
C LYS A 46 -23.43 4.83 9.63
N LEU A 47 -22.62 3.87 9.19
CA LEU A 47 -21.73 4.01 8.03
C LEU A 47 -22.28 3.21 6.85
N ASP A 48 -22.94 3.89 5.91
CA ASP A 48 -23.56 3.25 4.73
C ASP A 48 -22.61 3.09 3.54
N ASP A 49 -21.56 3.91 3.43
CA ASP A 49 -20.66 3.94 2.26
C ASP A 49 -19.43 3.04 2.38
N VAL A 50 -19.48 2.05 3.26
CA VAL A 50 -18.40 1.06 3.40
C VAL A 50 -18.46 0.12 2.20
N LYS A 51 -17.31 -0.19 1.61
CA LYS A 51 -17.19 -1.20 0.55
C LYS A 51 -16.19 -2.26 0.97
N ILE A 52 -16.44 -3.50 0.56
CA ILE A 52 -15.64 -4.65 0.98
C ILE A 52 -15.33 -5.50 -0.23
N LYS A 53 -14.13 -6.07 -0.23
CA LYS A 53 -13.67 -7.01 -1.24
C LYS A 53 -12.71 -8.00 -0.61
N ILE A 54 -12.90 -9.28 -0.87
CA ILE A 54 -11.95 -10.32 -0.45
C ILE A 54 -11.05 -10.70 -1.63
N LEU A 55 -9.73 -10.74 -1.40
CA LEU A 55 -8.74 -11.17 -2.37
C LEU A 55 -7.84 -12.22 -1.74
N GLY A 56 -8.04 -13.49 -2.12
CA GLY A 56 -7.32 -14.61 -1.52
C GLY A 56 -7.61 -14.72 -0.01
N SER A 57 -6.56 -14.56 0.80
CA SER A 57 -6.62 -14.57 2.27
C SER A 57 -6.68 -13.18 2.90
N THR A 58 -6.88 -12.12 2.10
CA THR A 58 -6.93 -10.74 2.54
C THR A 58 -8.34 -10.15 2.42
N LEU A 59 -8.84 -9.60 3.53
CA LEU A 59 -10.07 -8.80 3.56
C LEU A 59 -9.75 -7.32 3.32
N GLY A 60 -10.13 -6.78 2.17
CA GLY A 60 -10.06 -5.34 1.86
C GLY A 60 -11.34 -4.62 2.26
N VAL A 61 -11.20 -3.50 2.97
CA VAL A 61 -12.30 -2.62 3.36
C VAL A 61 -11.96 -1.20 2.95
N TYR A 62 -12.87 -0.56 2.23
CA TYR A 62 -12.76 0.82 1.79
C TYR A 62 -13.82 1.67 2.48
N ILE A 63 -13.41 2.85 2.96
CA ILE A 63 -14.33 3.86 3.48
C ILE A 63 -14.00 5.25 2.92
N PRO A 64 -14.99 5.97 2.37
CA PRO A 64 -14.83 7.39 2.11
C PRO A 64 -14.95 8.16 3.43
N VAL A 65 -14.04 9.09 3.67
CA VAL A 65 -13.99 9.91 4.87
C VAL A 65 -13.86 11.38 4.48
N GLU A 66 -14.72 12.22 5.02
CA GLU A 66 -14.59 13.66 4.82
C GLU A 66 -13.60 14.25 5.83
N GLY A 67 -12.57 14.96 5.35
CA GLY A 67 -11.59 15.61 6.22
C GLY A 67 -10.76 14.60 7.01
N LEU A 68 -10.12 13.69 6.30
CA LEU A 68 -9.18 12.71 6.86
C LEU A 68 -8.01 13.41 7.55
N VAL A 69 -7.59 14.54 7.01
CA VAL A 69 -6.38 15.26 7.40
C VAL A 69 -6.73 16.65 7.93
N THR A 70 -6.07 17.04 9.00
CA THR A 70 -6.05 18.43 9.46
C THR A 70 -5.00 19.26 8.68
N PRO A 71 -5.05 20.60 8.74
CA PRO A 71 -4.06 21.45 8.07
C PRO A 71 -2.61 21.20 8.50
N ASP A 72 -2.38 20.66 9.71
CA ASP A 72 -1.07 20.24 10.22
C ASP A 72 -0.67 18.81 9.84
N LEU A 73 -1.33 18.23 8.82
CA LEU A 73 -1.05 16.90 8.29
C LEU A 73 -1.24 15.76 9.32
N LYS A 74 -2.09 15.96 10.32
CA LYS A 74 -2.46 14.91 11.28
C LYS A 74 -3.80 14.27 10.92
N LEU A 75 -3.98 13.05 11.39
CA LEU A 75 -5.27 12.37 11.28
C LEU A 75 -6.31 13.13 12.10
N ASN A 76 -7.39 13.54 11.44
CA ASN A 76 -8.52 14.19 12.11
C ASN A 76 -9.19 13.23 13.11
N GLU A 77 -9.53 13.70 14.31
CA GLU A 77 -10.09 12.84 15.37
C GLU A 77 -11.42 12.18 14.95
N LYS A 78 -12.31 12.91 14.28
CA LYS A 78 -13.58 12.38 13.78
C LYS A 78 -13.35 11.31 12.71
N ALA A 79 -12.37 11.53 11.83
CA ALA A 79 -11.94 10.53 10.86
C ALA A 79 -11.34 9.29 11.55
N GLY A 80 -10.46 9.50 12.53
CA GLY A 80 -9.86 8.44 13.35
C GLY A 80 -10.89 7.58 14.05
N LYS A 81 -11.92 8.18 14.64
CA LYS A 81 -13.03 7.45 15.27
C LYS A 81 -13.83 6.60 14.27
N LYS A 82 -14.07 7.10 13.06
CA LYS A 82 -14.71 6.30 12.00
C LYS A 82 -13.84 5.10 11.60
N ILE A 83 -12.54 5.31 11.42
CA ILE A 83 -11.57 4.26 11.10
C ILE A 83 -11.53 3.20 12.21
N GLU A 84 -11.50 3.62 13.47
CA GLU A 84 -11.50 2.71 14.63
C GLU A 84 -12.78 1.88 14.70
N ASN A 85 -13.95 2.51 14.54
CA ASN A 85 -15.24 1.82 14.53
C ASN A 85 -15.30 0.72 13.45
N VAL A 86 -14.81 1.02 12.24
CA VAL A 86 -14.75 0.04 11.14
C VAL A 86 -13.74 -1.05 11.46
N ALA A 87 -12.56 -0.72 12.00
CA ALA A 87 -11.58 -1.71 12.43
C ALA A 87 -12.15 -2.67 13.50
N LEU A 88 -12.95 -2.17 14.44
CA LEU A 88 -13.62 -3.00 15.45
C LEU A 88 -14.63 -3.96 14.81
N SER A 89 -15.43 -3.49 13.83
CA SER A 89 -16.34 -4.36 13.05
C SER A 89 -15.57 -5.46 12.32
N ILE A 90 -14.49 -5.10 11.64
CA ILE A 90 -13.60 -6.05 10.96
C ILE A 90 -13.10 -7.10 11.95
N HIS A 91 -12.56 -6.66 13.09
CA HIS A 91 -12.01 -7.56 14.11
C HIS A 91 -13.05 -8.53 14.65
N ARG A 92 -14.32 -8.15 14.79
CA ARG A 92 -15.38 -9.08 15.24
C ARG A 92 -15.62 -10.18 14.20
N VAL A 93 -15.65 -9.83 12.93
CA VAL A 93 -15.93 -10.80 11.86
C VAL A 93 -14.75 -11.73 11.63
N ILE A 94 -13.54 -11.20 11.46
CA ILE A 94 -12.34 -12.02 11.16
C ILE A 94 -11.99 -13.01 12.29
N THR A 95 -12.36 -12.72 13.55
CA THR A 95 -12.10 -13.64 14.68
C THR A 95 -13.19 -14.68 14.87
N SER A 96 -14.29 -14.61 14.12
CA SER A 96 -15.46 -15.49 14.29
C SER A 96 -16.01 -16.01 12.96
N THR A 97 -15.13 -16.09 11.96
CA THR A 97 -15.40 -16.69 10.66
C THR A 97 -14.67 -18.02 10.49
N ASP A 98 -15.19 -18.87 9.62
CA ASP A 98 -14.55 -20.12 9.17
C ASP A 98 -13.63 -19.91 7.95
N MET A 99 -13.62 -18.72 7.33
CA MET A 99 -12.69 -18.40 6.25
C MET A 99 -11.27 -18.22 6.80
N PRO A 100 -10.23 -18.80 6.17
CA PRO A 100 -8.84 -18.68 6.63
C PRO A 100 -8.21 -17.33 6.24
N LEU A 101 -8.84 -16.24 6.65
CA LEU A 101 -8.30 -14.89 6.46
C LEU A 101 -7.00 -14.72 7.25
N LYS A 102 -5.95 -14.28 6.59
CA LYS A 102 -4.64 -13.98 7.19
C LYS A 102 -4.48 -12.49 7.44
N PHE A 103 -5.00 -11.65 6.54
CA PHE A 103 -4.82 -10.21 6.61
C PHE A 103 -6.14 -9.46 6.47
N TYR A 104 -6.14 -8.24 6.98
CA TYR A 104 -7.13 -7.25 6.62
C TYR A 104 -6.44 -5.92 6.28
N ILE A 105 -7.02 -5.20 5.33
CA ILE A 105 -6.59 -3.86 4.92
C ILE A 105 -7.80 -2.94 4.98
N LEU A 106 -7.70 -1.89 5.78
CA LEU A 106 -8.68 -0.81 5.83
C LEU A 106 -8.08 0.43 5.16
N THR A 107 -8.65 0.83 4.02
CA THR A 107 -8.31 2.05 3.30
C THR A 107 -9.38 3.11 3.57
N ALA A 108 -8.99 4.20 4.19
CA ALA A 108 -9.82 5.40 4.33
C ALA A 108 -9.32 6.48 3.38
N ARG A 109 -10.19 7.01 2.52
CA ARG A 109 -9.82 8.06 1.56
C ARG A 109 -10.55 9.36 1.82
N ASP A 110 -9.82 10.45 1.73
CA ASP A 110 -10.38 11.78 1.85
C ASP A 110 -11.26 12.10 0.63
N THR A 111 -12.51 12.49 0.85
CA THR A 111 -13.43 12.89 -0.23
C THR A 111 -13.22 14.33 -0.72
N LYS A 112 -12.50 15.15 0.06
CA LYS A 112 -12.19 16.55 -0.26
C LYS A 112 -10.77 16.75 -0.77
N THR A 113 -9.83 15.94 -0.28
CA THR A 113 -8.41 16.04 -0.65
C THR A 113 -8.01 14.83 -1.50
N THR A 114 -8.03 14.98 -2.82
CA THR A 114 -7.66 13.88 -3.74
C THR A 114 -6.32 13.27 -3.38
N GLY A 115 -6.25 11.95 -3.39
CA GLY A 115 -5.04 11.19 -3.11
C GLY A 115 -4.73 11.02 -1.62
N ALA A 116 -5.27 11.83 -0.71
CA ALA A 116 -5.04 11.63 0.72
C ALA A 116 -5.71 10.34 1.20
N GLU A 117 -4.90 9.40 1.68
CA GLU A 117 -5.39 8.11 2.18
C GLU A 117 -4.68 7.66 3.45
N PHE A 118 -5.45 7.00 4.31
CA PHE A 118 -4.97 6.31 5.49
C PHE A 118 -5.19 4.82 5.30
N ILE A 119 -4.13 4.04 5.36
CA ILE A 119 -4.14 2.60 5.15
C ILE A 119 -3.74 1.93 6.45
N LEU A 120 -4.58 1.01 6.92
CA LEU A 120 -4.31 0.18 8.08
C LEU A 120 -4.25 -1.28 7.63
N THR A 121 -3.07 -1.89 7.74
CA THR A 121 -2.87 -3.32 7.43
C THR A 121 -2.59 -4.08 8.71
N GLY A 122 -3.39 -5.11 8.99
CA GLY A 122 -3.22 -5.96 10.17
C GLY A 122 -3.21 -7.45 9.83
N PHE A 123 -2.45 -8.19 10.63
CA PHE A 123 -2.41 -9.64 10.60
C PHE A 123 -3.47 -10.20 11.56
N VAL A 124 -4.38 -11.04 11.06
CA VAL A 124 -5.54 -11.56 11.80
C VAL A 124 -5.11 -12.28 13.07
N TYR A 125 -4.01 -13.03 13.02
CA TYR A 125 -3.50 -13.75 14.19
C TYR A 125 -3.08 -12.80 15.31
N ASP A 126 -2.52 -11.63 15.02
CA ASP A 126 -2.18 -10.64 16.06
C ASP A 126 -3.43 -10.08 16.76
N VAL A 127 -4.54 -9.94 16.03
CA VAL A 127 -5.85 -9.56 16.60
C VAL A 127 -6.34 -10.61 17.59
N ILE A 128 -6.15 -11.90 17.26
CA ILE A 128 -6.50 -13.01 18.16
C ILE A 128 -5.61 -12.96 19.40
N ARG A 129 -4.29 -12.84 19.23
CA ARG A 129 -3.32 -12.81 20.34
C ARG A 129 -3.58 -11.66 21.32
N VAL A 130 -3.86 -10.45 20.83
CA VAL A 130 -4.14 -9.30 21.71
C VAL A 130 -5.46 -9.48 22.48
N ARG A 131 -6.47 -10.12 21.88
CA ARG A 131 -7.75 -10.44 22.55
C ARG A 131 -7.62 -11.54 23.58
N LEU A 132 -6.67 -12.47 23.39
CA LEU A 132 -6.32 -13.50 24.35
C LEU A 132 -5.29 -13.03 25.40
N PHE A 133 -4.91 -11.74 25.39
CA PHE A 133 -3.89 -11.16 26.27
C PHE A 133 -2.49 -11.81 26.14
N ASP A 134 -2.23 -12.54 25.05
CA ASP A 134 -0.92 -13.14 24.75
C ASP A 134 0.12 -12.07 24.34
N ILE A 135 -0.36 -10.95 23.78
CA ILE A 135 0.46 -9.75 23.56
C ILE A 135 -0.23 -8.53 24.17
N SER A 136 0.56 -7.56 24.62
CA SER A 136 0.02 -6.30 25.13
C SER A 136 -0.60 -5.46 24.01
N ARG A 137 -1.49 -4.53 24.36
CA ARG A 137 -2.02 -3.56 23.39
C ARG A 137 -0.92 -2.72 22.73
N GLY A 138 0.11 -2.34 23.51
CA GLY A 138 1.27 -1.60 22.99
C GLY A 138 2.04 -2.40 21.94
N GLU A 139 2.30 -3.69 22.21
CA GLU A 139 2.94 -4.58 21.24
C GLU A 139 2.08 -4.75 19.99
N TYR A 140 0.77 -4.96 20.14
CA TYR A 140 -0.16 -5.02 19.00
C TYR A 140 -0.13 -3.75 18.16
N PHE A 141 -0.11 -2.56 18.78
CA PHE A 141 0.01 -1.29 18.07
C PHE A 141 1.33 -1.12 17.31
N GLN A 142 2.40 -1.79 17.72
CA GLN A 142 3.67 -1.85 17.00
C GLN A 142 3.69 -2.92 15.90
N ARG A 143 2.69 -3.81 15.84
CA ARG A 143 2.55 -4.84 14.81
C ARG A 143 1.70 -4.38 13.61
N ILE A 144 0.72 -3.52 13.85
CA ILE A 144 -0.14 -2.98 12.80
C ILE A 144 0.65 -1.98 11.94
N LEU A 145 0.52 -2.09 10.62
CA LEU A 145 1.01 -1.07 9.69
C LEU A 145 -0.05 0.01 9.54
N ARG A 146 0.34 1.27 9.79
CA ARG A 146 -0.50 2.45 9.62
C ARG A 146 0.24 3.43 8.72
N ASP A 147 -0.32 3.67 7.54
CA ASP A 147 0.27 4.56 6.55
C ASP A 147 -0.67 5.71 6.27
N PHE A 148 -0.14 6.91 6.42
CA PHE A 148 -0.77 8.10 5.92
C PHE A 148 0.03 8.56 4.71
N ARG A 149 -0.59 8.60 3.52
CA ARG A 149 0.10 8.94 2.28
C ARG A 149 -0.80 9.69 1.32
N PHE A 150 -0.17 10.29 0.30
CA PHE A 150 -0.84 10.81 -0.88
C PHE A 150 -0.60 9.83 -2.03
N ASN A 151 -1.68 9.26 -2.58
CA ASN A 151 -1.60 8.32 -3.69
C ASN A 151 -1.21 9.06 -4.98
N PRO A 152 0.01 8.83 -5.54
CA PRO A 152 0.46 9.56 -6.71
C PRO A 152 -0.29 9.15 -7.98
N ALA A 153 -0.84 7.93 -8.04
CA ALA A 153 -1.65 7.50 -9.18
C ALA A 153 -2.97 8.27 -9.25
N MET A 154 -3.69 8.41 -8.12
CA MET A 154 -4.93 9.20 -8.06
C MET A 154 -4.70 10.68 -8.37
N LEU A 155 -3.63 11.26 -7.81
CA LEU A 155 -3.25 12.64 -8.10
C LEU A 155 -2.86 12.80 -9.57
N GLY A 156 -2.11 11.84 -10.11
CA GLY A 156 -1.74 11.78 -11.52
C GLY A 156 -2.96 11.77 -12.44
N GLU A 157 -3.99 10.96 -12.14
CA GLU A 157 -5.21 10.93 -12.96
C GLU A 157 -5.94 12.27 -12.95
N GLN A 158 -6.02 12.92 -11.79
CA GLN A 158 -6.57 14.27 -11.69
C GLN A 158 -5.76 15.26 -12.54
N LYS A 159 -4.43 15.24 -12.44
CA LYS A 159 -3.55 16.13 -13.21
C LYS A 159 -3.60 15.90 -14.70
N VAL A 160 -3.73 14.65 -15.14
CA VAL A 160 -3.96 14.32 -16.54
C VAL A 160 -5.30 14.86 -17.03
N LYS A 161 -6.39 14.69 -16.26
CA LYS A 161 -7.70 15.28 -16.62
C LYS A 161 -7.65 16.81 -16.70
N GLU A 162 -6.98 17.46 -15.75
CA GLU A 162 -6.74 18.91 -15.76
C GLU A 162 -5.93 19.33 -17.00
N LEU A 163 -4.90 18.57 -17.37
CA LEU A 163 -4.09 18.82 -18.57
C LEU A 163 -4.93 18.77 -19.86
N PHE A 164 -5.71 17.70 -20.07
CA PHE A 164 -6.56 17.58 -21.26
C PHE A 164 -7.66 18.65 -21.30
N ASN A 165 -8.23 19.02 -20.15
CA ASN A 165 -9.14 20.16 -20.07
C ASN A 165 -8.45 21.48 -20.46
N ALA A 166 -7.23 21.72 -19.98
CA ALA A 166 -6.43 22.90 -20.31
C ALA A 166 -6.04 22.95 -21.81
N LEU A 167 -5.77 21.79 -22.42
CA LEU A 167 -5.50 21.63 -23.85
C LEU A 167 -6.74 22.00 -24.69
N ASN A 168 -7.92 21.53 -24.29
CA ASN A 168 -9.19 21.83 -24.95
C ASN A 168 -9.60 23.31 -24.78
N GLN A 169 -9.31 23.91 -23.64
CA GLN A 169 -9.60 25.32 -23.35
C GLN A 169 -8.54 26.29 -23.90
N ASN A 170 -7.48 25.78 -24.56
CA ASN A 170 -6.40 26.57 -25.14
C ASN A 170 -5.73 27.53 -24.13
N THR A 171 -5.56 27.08 -22.90
CA THR A 171 -4.94 27.89 -21.84
C THR A 171 -3.45 28.11 -22.11
N SER A 172 -2.88 29.19 -21.54
CA SER A 172 -1.44 29.49 -21.66
C SER A 172 -0.55 28.37 -21.12
N MET A 173 -1.02 27.63 -20.10
CA MET A 173 -0.32 26.51 -19.49
C MET A 173 -0.09 25.35 -20.47
N ALA A 174 -1.05 25.09 -21.37
CA ALA A 174 -1.00 23.96 -22.30
C ALA A 174 -0.25 24.30 -23.61
N LYS A 175 0.00 25.58 -23.89
CA LYS A 175 0.56 26.04 -25.17
C LYS A 175 1.90 25.38 -25.53
N ASN A 176 2.77 25.19 -24.55
CA ASN A 176 4.09 24.59 -24.75
C ASN A 176 4.04 23.06 -24.91
N LEU A 177 2.95 22.43 -24.47
CA LEU A 177 2.77 20.97 -24.54
C LEU A 177 2.07 20.54 -25.82
N LYS A 178 1.29 21.41 -26.48
CA LYS A 178 0.57 21.11 -27.74
C LYS A 178 1.41 20.37 -28.78
N PRO A 179 2.67 20.74 -29.08
CA PRO A 179 3.46 20.04 -30.09
C PRO A 179 3.73 18.56 -29.77
N ILE A 180 3.62 18.16 -28.50
CA ILE A 180 3.85 16.79 -28.04
C ILE A 180 2.62 15.90 -28.32
N PHE A 181 1.43 16.50 -28.37
CA PHE A 181 0.17 15.80 -28.65
C PHE A 181 0.00 15.65 -30.17
N TYR A 182 0.77 14.71 -30.73
CA TYR A 182 0.73 14.33 -32.13
C TYR A 182 -0.36 13.26 -32.38
N PRO A 183 -1.10 13.34 -33.50
CA PRO A 183 -0.98 14.31 -34.59
C PRO A 183 -1.81 15.60 -34.42
N ILE A 184 -2.77 15.63 -33.49
CA ILE A 184 -3.89 16.59 -33.51
C ILE A 184 -3.48 18.07 -33.62
N TYR A 185 -2.42 18.50 -32.93
CA TYR A 185 -1.94 19.90 -33.02
C TYR A 185 -0.96 20.17 -34.16
N ALA A 186 -0.38 19.14 -34.75
CA ALA A 186 0.52 19.27 -35.90
C ALA A 186 -0.27 19.45 -37.20
N ILE A 187 -1.39 18.71 -37.35
CA ILE A 187 -2.17 18.68 -38.60
C ILE A 187 -3.52 19.39 -38.50
N GLY A 188 -4.01 19.66 -37.28
CA GLY A 188 -5.29 20.33 -37.08
C GLY A 188 -5.19 21.86 -37.23
N LYS A 189 -6.24 22.46 -37.75
CA LYS A 189 -6.44 23.91 -37.82
C LYS A 189 -6.53 24.47 -36.41
N LYS A 190 -5.85 25.61 -36.19
CA LYS A 190 -5.80 26.27 -34.89
C LYS A 190 -7.21 26.42 -34.30
N ASP A 191 -7.36 26.02 -33.04
CA ASP A 191 -8.58 26.14 -32.22
C ASP A 191 -9.74 25.21 -32.63
N SER A 192 -9.50 24.25 -33.54
CA SER A 192 -10.48 23.19 -33.88
C SER A 192 -10.29 21.89 -33.09
N GLN A 193 -9.18 21.76 -32.36
CA GLN A 193 -8.79 20.53 -31.69
C GLN A 193 -9.60 20.29 -30.41
N LYS A 194 -10.13 19.07 -30.27
CA LYS A 194 -10.75 18.58 -29.05
C LYS A 194 -10.29 17.16 -28.76
N ILE A 195 -9.90 16.91 -27.52
CA ILE A 195 -9.43 15.61 -27.04
C ILE A 195 -10.35 15.14 -25.91
N GLU A 196 -10.93 13.96 -26.05
CA GLU A 196 -11.74 13.32 -25.03
C GLU A 196 -11.02 12.09 -24.48
N ILE A 197 -10.86 12.01 -23.16
CA ILE A 197 -10.28 10.83 -22.52
C ILE A 197 -11.35 9.74 -22.46
N THR A 198 -11.03 8.56 -23.00
CA THR A 198 -11.93 7.39 -23.00
C THR A 198 -11.57 6.38 -21.93
N ASP A 199 -10.29 6.29 -21.56
CA ASP A 199 -9.79 5.34 -20.57
C ASP A 199 -8.49 5.86 -19.94
N ILE A 200 -8.26 5.51 -18.68
CA ILE A 200 -7.03 5.80 -17.96
C ILE A 200 -6.65 4.58 -17.12
N GLU A 201 -5.42 4.12 -17.31
CA GLU A 201 -4.76 3.16 -16.42
C GLU A 201 -3.58 3.85 -15.76
N SER A 202 -3.29 3.54 -14.49
CA SER A 202 -2.15 4.14 -13.80
C SER A 202 -1.40 3.18 -12.88
N LYS A 203 -0.10 3.44 -12.74
CA LYS A 203 0.84 2.70 -11.88
C LYS A 203 1.54 3.66 -10.93
N GLU A 204 1.74 3.24 -9.69
CA GLU A 204 2.60 3.96 -8.75
C GLU A 204 4.05 3.53 -9.03
N LEU A 205 4.90 4.47 -9.46
CA LEU A 205 6.33 4.19 -9.70
C LEU A 205 7.17 4.46 -8.44
N SER A 206 6.76 5.42 -7.63
CA SER A 206 7.39 5.77 -6.35
C SER A 206 6.35 6.41 -5.41
N ASP A 207 6.80 7.01 -4.31
CA ASP A 207 5.95 7.81 -3.41
C ASP A 207 5.51 9.16 -4.04
N ARG A 208 6.15 9.57 -5.15
CA ARG A 208 5.93 10.87 -5.81
C ARG A 208 5.63 10.77 -7.29
N GLU A 209 5.95 9.64 -7.92
CA GLU A 209 5.77 9.46 -9.35
C GLU A 209 4.67 8.45 -9.68
N SER A 210 3.90 8.77 -10.71
CA SER A 210 2.94 7.86 -11.31
C SER A 210 3.06 7.87 -12.83
N LEU A 211 2.85 6.70 -13.41
CA LEU A 211 2.80 6.51 -14.85
C LEU A 211 1.35 6.28 -15.25
N LEU A 212 0.88 7.02 -16.25
CA LEU A 212 -0.48 6.94 -16.75
C LEU A 212 -0.48 6.53 -18.21
N TYR A 213 -1.24 5.51 -18.53
CA TYR A 213 -1.58 5.12 -19.88
C TYR A 213 -2.99 5.60 -20.19
N VAL A 214 -3.12 6.51 -21.15
CA VAL A 214 -4.34 7.26 -21.43
C VAL A 214 -4.79 6.94 -22.85
N LYS A 215 -6.04 6.55 -23.02
CA LYS A 215 -6.67 6.41 -24.33
C LYS A 215 -7.59 7.60 -24.60
N THR A 216 -7.54 8.14 -25.80
CA THR A 216 -8.32 9.31 -26.20
C THR A 216 -9.08 9.10 -27.50
N THR A 217 -10.11 9.91 -27.70
CA THR A 217 -10.75 10.18 -28.98
C THR A 217 -10.45 11.63 -29.36
N GLU A 218 -10.02 11.86 -30.60
CA GLU A 218 -9.48 13.15 -31.03
C GLU A 218 -10.22 13.71 -32.25
N GLU A 219 -10.80 14.90 -32.09
CA GLU A 219 -11.57 15.62 -33.11
C GLU A 219 -10.82 16.88 -33.54
N TYR A 220 -10.76 17.15 -34.84
CA TYR A 220 -10.12 18.35 -35.40
C TYR A 220 -10.60 18.64 -36.84
N GLU A 221 -10.40 19.87 -37.31
CA GLU A 221 -10.46 20.22 -38.73
C GLU A 221 -9.04 20.21 -39.29
N ALA A 222 -8.77 19.60 -40.46
CA ALA A 222 -7.42 19.62 -41.03
C ALA A 222 -6.97 21.05 -41.39
N SER A 223 -5.71 21.38 -41.10
CA SER A 223 -5.06 22.59 -41.62
C SER A 223 -4.87 22.48 -43.14
N PRO A 224 -4.91 23.61 -43.87
CA PRO A 224 -4.62 23.62 -45.29
C PRO A 224 -3.28 22.93 -45.62
N GLY A 225 -3.28 21.99 -46.56
CA GLY A 225 -2.10 21.21 -46.94
C GLY A 225 -1.91 19.91 -46.16
N PHE A 226 -2.76 19.61 -45.18
CA PHE A 226 -2.74 18.38 -44.40
C PHE A 226 -3.98 17.49 -44.64
N GLU A 227 -4.78 17.76 -45.67
CA GLU A 227 -6.01 17.03 -45.98
C GLU A 227 -5.76 15.53 -46.22
N ALA A 228 -4.60 15.19 -46.79
CA ALA A 228 -4.19 13.81 -47.02
C ALA A 228 -4.10 12.99 -45.71
N TYR A 229 -3.79 13.63 -44.58
CA TYR A 229 -3.67 12.96 -43.28
C TYR A 229 -5.02 12.51 -42.72
N LEU A 230 -6.16 13.01 -43.22
CA LEU A 230 -7.50 12.58 -42.80
C LEU A 230 -7.76 11.10 -43.11
N THR A 231 -7.03 10.52 -44.06
CA THR A 231 -7.11 9.09 -44.38
C THR A 231 -6.48 8.21 -43.30
N VAL A 232 -5.45 8.71 -42.62
CA VAL A 232 -4.73 8.02 -41.55
C VAL A 232 -5.32 8.36 -40.18
N PHE A 233 -5.68 9.63 -40.00
CA PHE A 233 -6.21 10.20 -38.76
C PHE A 233 -7.57 10.86 -39.03
N PRO A 234 -8.65 10.10 -39.22
CA PRO A 234 -9.97 10.72 -39.39
C PRO A 234 -10.41 11.45 -38.11
N PRO A 235 -11.25 12.49 -38.18
CA PRO A 235 -11.83 13.10 -36.99
C PRO A 235 -12.56 12.05 -36.14
N GLY A 236 -12.31 12.06 -34.83
CA GLY A 236 -12.76 11.01 -33.90
C GLY A 236 -11.84 9.78 -33.87
N PHE A 237 -10.62 9.84 -34.43
CA PHE A 237 -9.69 8.73 -34.32
C PHE A 237 -9.25 8.49 -32.87
N LYS A 238 -8.89 7.24 -32.58
CA LYS A 238 -8.41 6.83 -31.27
C LYS A 238 -6.90 7.00 -31.18
N ASN A 239 -6.45 7.61 -30.10
CA ASN A 239 -5.03 7.80 -29.82
C ASN A 239 -4.68 7.32 -28.40
N GLU A 240 -3.38 7.20 -28.13
CA GLU A 240 -2.88 6.75 -26.84
C GLU A 240 -1.68 7.59 -26.42
N TYR A 241 -1.57 7.79 -25.11
CA TYR A 241 -0.48 8.54 -24.48
C TYR A 241 0.06 7.80 -23.27
N LEU A 242 1.36 7.93 -23.06
CA LEU A 242 2.02 7.56 -21.82
C LEU A 242 2.49 8.85 -21.15
N ILE A 243 2.02 9.10 -19.93
CA ILE A 243 2.27 10.35 -19.21
C ILE A 243 2.93 10.02 -17.88
N LEU A 244 4.12 10.57 -17.65
CA LEU A 244 4.82 10.50 -16.38
C LEU A 244 4.50 11.76 -15.56
N ILE A 245 3.95 11.56 -14.38
CA ILE A 245 3.64 12.61 -13.42
C ILE A 245 4.64 12.52 -12.26
N ASP A 246 5.22 13.66 -11.89
CA ASP A 246 6.09 13.84 -10.73
C ASP A 246 5.52 14.91 -9.80
N MET A 247 5.01 14.46 -8.66
CA MET A 247 4.35 15.31 -7.67
C MET A 247 5.32 16.21 -6.90
N SER A 248 6.64 16.05 -7.06
CA SER A 248 7.62 16.98 -6.47
C SER A 248 7.63 18.34 -7.19
N SER A 249 7.17 18.38 -8.45
CA SER A 249 7.06 19.59 -9.26
C SER A 249 5.68 20.22 -9.10
N PHE A 250 5.53 21.10 -8.10
CA PHE A 250 4.26 21.78 -7.84
C PHE A 250 3.76 22.65 -9.00
N ILE A 251 4.67 23.19 -9.83
CA ILE A 251 4.35 24.14 -10.91
C ILE A 251 3.92 23.40 -12.18
N SER A 252 4.61 22.30 -12.51
CA SER A 252 4.31 21.48 -13.69
C SER A 252 4.56 20.01 -13.34
N PRO A 253 3.54 19.30 -12.83
CA PRO A 253 3.70 17.92 -12.39
C PRO A 253 3.87 16.96 -13.58
N VAL A 254 3.55 17.40 -14.80
CA VAL A 254 3.81 16.62 -16.02
C VAL A 254 5.31 16.66 -16.34
N LYS A 255 5.97 15.51 -16.17
CA LYS A 255 7.41 15.35 -16.40
C LYS A 255 7.70 14.91 -17.83
N GLU A 256 6.91 13.99 -18.36
CA GLU A 256 7.07 13.47 -19.71
C GLU A 256 5.71 13.07 -20.31
N VAL A 257 5.56 13.27 -21.62
CA VAL A 257 4.42 12.80 -22.41
C VAL A 257 4.97 12.13 -23.66
N VAL A 258 4.56 10.88 -23.88
CA VAL A 258 4.89 10.11 -25.08
C VAL A 258 3.60 9.81 -25.82
N SER A 259 3.49 10.27 -27.07
CA SER A 259 2.39 9.96 -27.96
C SER A 259 2.62 8.62 -28.67
N LYS A 260 1.54 7.91 -28.98
CA LYS A 260 1.57 6.67 -29.75
C LYS A 260 2.16 6.87 -31.14
N TYR A 261 1.68 7.91 -31.82
CA TYR A 261 2.17 8.31 -33.13
C TYR A 261 3.23 9.39 -33.00
N PHE A 262 4.26 9.33 -33.85
CA PHE A 262 5.31 10.34 -33.92
C PHE A 262 5.87 10.43 -35.34
N TYR A 263 6.38 11.60 -35.72
CA TYR A 263 7.00 11.82 -37.02
C TYR A 263 8.52 11.65 -36.91
N SER A 264 9.09 10.75 -37.71
CA SER A 264 10.53 10.47 -37.72
C SER A 264 10.97 9.95 -39.09
N ASN A 265 12.12 10.42 -39.58
CA ASN A 265 12.66 10.04 -40.90
C ASN A 265 11.67 10.24 -42.06
N ASN A 266 10.93 11.35 -42.04
CA ASN A 266 9.89 11.69 -43.01
C ASN A 266 8.69 10.73 -43.08
N GLU A 267 8.51 9.89 -42.05
CA GLU A 267 7.41 8.93 -41.97
C GLU A 267 6.69 9.04 -40.62
N ILE A 268 5.40 8.74 -40.63
CA ILE A 268 4.64 8.50 -39.40
C ILE A 268 5.03 7.13 -38.88
N ARG A 269 5.41 7.07 -37.61
CA ARG A 269 5.67 5.82 -36.91
C ARG A 269 4.74 5.69 -35.71
N GLU A 270 4.48 4.45 -35.33
CA GLU A 270 3.69 4.08 -34.17
C GLU A 270 4.57 3.36 -33.15
N ARG A 271 4.26 3.50 -31.86
CA ARG A 271 4.85 2.71 -30.78
C ARG A 271 3.75 1.97 -30.03
N ASN A 272 4.04 0.76 -29.57
CA ASN A 272 3.16 0.07 -28.64
C ASN A 272 3.36 0.61 -27.22
N LEU A 273 2.53 1.58 -26.85
CA LEU A 273 2.59 2.20 -25.52
C LEU A 273 2.03 1.27 -24.43
N LYS A 274 1.12 0.35 -24.76
CA LYS A 274 0.58 -0.61 -23.80
C LYS A 274 1.65 -1.58 -23.34
N ASP A 275 2.42 -2.16 -24.25
CA ASP A 275 3.54 -3.05 -23.91
C ASP A 275 4.59 -2.29 -23.07
N THR A 276 4.88 -1.05 -23.45
CA THR A 276 5.80 -0.18 -22.69
C THR A 276 5.27 0.05 -21.27
N PHE A 277 3.99 0.40 -21.11
CA PHE A 277 3.36 0.59 -19.81
C PHE A 277 3.41 -0.68 -18.96
N GLU A 278 3.16 -1.86 -19.56
CA GLU A 278 3.18 -3.15 -18.87
C GLU A 278 4.55 -3.51 -18.30
N GLN A 279 5.64 -3.11 -18.94
CA GLN A 279 7.01 -3.32 -18.47
C GLN A 279 7.33 -2.61 -17.15
N TYR A 280 6.65 -1.51 -16.83
CA TYR A 280 6.87 -0.80 -15.57
C TYR A 280 6.29 -1.59 -14.40
N LYS A 281 7.10 -1.76 -13.35
CA LYS A 281 6.66 -2.35 -12.10
C LYS A 281 5.75 -1.36 -11.35
N ASP A 282 4.57 -1.81 -10.98
CA ASP A 282 3.67 -1.09 -10.10
C ASP A 282 4.04 -1.38 -8.64
N PHE A 283 4.48 -0.35 -7.92
CA PHE A 283 4.83 -0.44 -6.51
C PHE A 283 3.63 -0.20 -5.58
N GLY A 284 2.49 0.21 -6.14
CA GLY A 284 1.28 0.49 -5.38
C GLY A 284 0.67 -0.78 -4.81
N MET A 285 0.41 -0.80 -3.50
CA MET A 285 -0.28 -1.93 -2.85
C MET A 285 -1.80 -1.81 -2.93
N ILE A 286 -2.30 -0.58 -3.01
CA ILE A 286 -3.73 -0.25 -3.03
C ILE A 286 -4.09 0.29 -4.42
N GLY A 287 -5.14 -0.27 -5.02
CA GLY A 287 -5.71 0.17 -6.29
C GLY A 287 -6.44 1.49 -6.17
N ILE A 288 -6.72 2.13 -7.30
CA ILE A 288 -7.53 3.37 -7.34
C ILE A 288 -8.96 3.12 -6.87
N ASP A 289 -9.42 1.88 -6.83
CA ASP A 289 -10.68 1.47 -6.22
C ASP A 289 -10.64 1.44 -4.67
N GLY A 290 -9.45 1.58 -4.06
CA GLY A 290 -9.26 1.58 -2.61
C GLY A 290 -9.00 0.21 -2.01
N PHE A 291 -8.91 -0.82 -2.84
CA PHE A 291 -8.70 -2.21 -2.41
C PHE A 291 -7.27 -2.68 -2.68
N PRO A 292 -6.80 -3.73 -1.98
CA PRO A 292 -5.50 -4.32 -2.29
C PRO A 292 -5.45 -4.84 -3.73
N LYS A 293 -4.33 -4.58 -4.43
CA LYS A 293 -4.09 -5.08 -5.80
C LYS A 293 -3.73 -6.57 -5.86
N LYS A 294 -3.26 -7.13 -4.74
CA LYS A 294 -2.82 -8.52 -4.61
C LYS A 294 -3.11 -9.05 -3.19
N ASP A 295 -3.15 -10.37 -3.03
CA ASP A 295 -3.21 -10.97 -1.69
C ASP A 295 -1.94 -10.61 -0.89
N MET A 296 -2.09 -10.41 0.41
CA MET A 296 -0.98 -10.04 1.28
C MET A 296 -0.11 -11.24 1.65
N ASP A 297 1.20 -11.02 1.59
CA ASP A 297 2.20 -11.99 2.00
C ASP A 297 2.74 -11.66 3.40
N LEU A 298 2.96 -12.70 4.21
CA LEU A 298 3.50 -12.54 5.57
C LEU A 298 4.95 -12.09 5.56
N GLY A 299 5.76 -12.54 4.61
CA GLY A 299 7.14 -12.06 4.44
C GLY A 299 7.17 -10.56 4.15
N TRP A 300 6.35 -10.09 3.21
CA TRP A 300 6.20 -8.66 2.91
C TRP A 300 5.72 -7.87 4.14
N PHE A 301 4.66 -8.34 4.82
CA PHE A 301 4.15 -7.67 6.02
C PHE A 301 5.22 -7.55 7.10
N LEU A 302 5.98 -8.61 7.36
CA LEU A 302 7.07 -8.61 8.33
C LEU A 302 8.21 -7.68 7.91
N SER A 303 8.53 -7.57 6.62
CA SER A 303 9.56 -6.65 6.14
C SER A 303 9.17 -5.19 6.41
N GLN A 304 7.91 -4.83 6.18
CA GLN A 304 7.38 -3.49 6.47
C GLN A 304 7.26 -3.21 7.97
N GLN A 305 6.87 -4.21 8.76
CA GLN A 305 6.75 -4.06 10.21
C GLN A 305 8.13 -3.87 10.84
N LEU A 306 9.12 -4.68 10.45
CA LEU A 306 10.48 -4.62 10.95
C LEU A 306 11.16 -3.30 10.58
N SER A 307 11.01 -2.80 9.35
CA SER A 307 11.61 -1.53 8.95
C SER A 307 11.13 -0.36 9.81
N ARG A 308 9.83 -0.30 10.15
CA ARG A 308 9.27 0.70 11.06
C ARG A 308 9.80 0.54 12.48
N ARG A 309 9.85 -0.69 12.98
CA ARG A 309 10.39 -0.98 14.31
C ARG A 309 11.87 -0.60 14.43
N ILE A 310 12.66 -0.81 13.39
CA ILE A 310 14.05 -0.33 13.32
C ILE A 310 14.09 1.17 13.53
N LYS A 311 13.26 1.95 12.81
CA LYS A 311 13.23 3.40 12.96
C LYS A 311 12.77 3.83 14.36
N SER A 312 11.64 3.31 14.83
CA SER A 312 11.09 3.58 16.17
C SER A 312 12.07 3.27 17.29
N LEU A 313 12.88 2.21 17.16
CA LEU A 313 13.87 1.83 18.15
C LEU A 313 14.84 2.97 18.50
N PHE A 314 15.23 3.79 17.52
CA PHE A 314 16.15 4.91 17.73
C PHE A 314 15.44 6.25 17.95
N GLU A 315 14.12 6.33 17.74
CA GLU A 315 13.33 7.56 17.96
C GLU A 315 12.64 7.59 19.33
N GLU A 316 12.34 6.41 19.90
CA GLU A 316 11.54 6.23 21.12
C GLU A 316 12.40 5.84 22.33
N ASP A 317 13.45 5.04 22.17
CA ASP A 317 14.37 4.70 23.27
C ASP A 317 15.20 5.93 23.66
N LYS A 318 15.01 6.43 24.89
CA LYS A 318 15.68 7.64 25.39
C LYS A 318 17.21 7.59 25.25
N LYS A 319 17.83 6.44 25.49
CA LYS A 319 19.28 6.28 25.43
C LYS A 319 19.75 6.28 23.98
N LEU A 320 19.04 5.56 23.10
CA LEU A 320 19.42 5.53 21.68
C LEU A 320 19.16 6.88 21.01
N LYS A 321 18.00 7.51 21.25
CA LYS A 321 17.65 8.83 20.68
C LYS A 321 18.68 9.92 20.99
N ASN A 322 19.26 9.90 22.19
CA ASN A 322 20.26 10.90 22.59
C ASN A 322 21.61 10.71 21.89
N ASN A 323 21.91 9.48 21.45
CA ASN A 323 23.20 9.13 20.87
C ASN A 323 23.15 8.93 19.35
N PHE A 324 21.96 8.72 18.79
CA PHE A 324 21.77 8.35 17.40
C PHE A 324 20.65 9.16 16.75
N LYS A 325 20.81 9.39 15.45
CA LYS A 325 19.78 10.00 14.61
C LYS A 325 19.40 9.03 13.50
N ALA A 326 18.19 8.50 13.55
CA ALA A 326 17.58 7.72 12.46
C ALA A 326 16.88 8.66 11.49
N THR A 327 17.20 8.56 10.20
CA THR A 327 16.55 9.36 9.15
C THR A 327 15.61 8.51 8.29
N SER A 328 16.03 7.29 7.93
CA SER A 328 15.22 6.36 7.15
C SER A 328 15.47 4.90 7.55
N SER A 329 14.47 4.06 7.26
CA SER A 329 14.54 2.61 7.36
C SER A 329 13.55 2.02 6.36
N GLN A 330 14.02 1.10 5.54
CA GLN A 330 13.25 0.40 4.50
C GLN A 330 13.53 -1.09 4.63
N GLY A 331 12.53 -1.91 4.35
CA GLY A 331 12.61 -3.36 4.46
C GLY A 331 11.88 -4.04 3.33
N GLU A 332 12.53 -4.98 2.66
CA GLU A 332 11.93 -5.83 1.64
C GLU A 332 12.32 -7.28 1.85
N ILE A 333 11.58 -8.18 1.20
CA ILE A 333 11.94 -9.59 1.06
C ILE A 333 11.96 -9.93 -0.42
N LYS A 334 13.08 -10.47 -0.89
CA LYS A 334 13.25 -10.92 -2.28
C LYS A 334 14.05 -12.22 -2.27
N ASP A 335 13.61 -13.20 -3.05
CA ASP A 335 14.29 -14.51 -3.17
C ASP A 335 14.56 -15.17 -1.81
N ARG A 336 13.62 -15.02 -0.87
CA ARG A 336 13.70 -15.49 0.53
C ARG A 336 14.82 -14.84 1.36
N MET A 337 15.34 -13.70 0.93
CA MET A 337 16.27 -12.87 1.70
C MET A 337 15.55 -11.60 2.16
N PHE A 338 15.56 -11.34 3.46
CA PHE A 338 15.18 -10.02 3.97
C PHE A 338 16.33 -9.05 3.76
N GLN A 339 16.04 -7.85 3.26
CA GLN A 339 17.00 -6.75 3.17
C GLN A 339 16.44 -5.55 3.93
N PHE A 340 17.22 -5.04 4.88
CA PHE A 340 16.91 -3.84 5.64
C PHE A 340 17.95 -2.76 5.37
N LYS A 341 17.55 -1.72 4.62
CA LYS A 341 18.38 -0.53 4.37
C LYS A 341 17.94 0.59 5.30
N PHE A 342 18.84 1.09 6.13
CA PHE A 342 18.56 2.16 7.08
C PHE A 342 19.66 3.22 7.05
N ASN A 343 19.33 4.41 7.54
CA ASN A 343 20.27 5.51 7.67
C ASN A 343 20.22 6.00 9.11
N ILE A 344 21.16 5.49 9.91
CA ILE A 344 21.27 5.79 11.34
C ILE A 344 22.71 6.24 11.60
N MET A 345 22.85 7.50 12.03
CA MET A 345 24.13 8.13 12.34
C MET A 345 24.31 8.23 13.85
N SER A 346 25.55 8.11 14.31
CA SER A 346 25.92 8.53 15.67
C SER A 346 26.03 10.05 15.74
N ASN A 347 25.66 10.63 16.88
CA ASN A 347 25.91 12.04 17.17
C ASN A 347 27.39 12.34 17.45
N ASN A 348 28.17 11.31 17.85
CA ASN A 348 29.56 11.45 18.31
C ASN A 348 30.59 10.77 17.38
N ASN A 349 30.17 10.18 16.27
CA ASN A 349 31.01 9.51 15.25
C ASN A 349 32.03 8.50 15.82
N GLN A 350 31.66 7.66 16.79
CA GLN A 350 32.57 6.64 17.35
C GLN A 350 32.32 5.24 16.72
N THR A 351 33.37 4.46 16.45
CA THR A 351 33.25 3.09 15.93
C THR A 351 32.49 2.13 16.86
N MET A 352 32.44 2.42 18.16
CA MET A 352 31.65 1.68 19.15
C MET A 352 30.13 1.81 18.91
N ASP A 353 29.70 2.85 18.20
CA ASP A 353 28.30 3.15 17.91
C ASP A 353 27.71 2.21 16.85
N GLU A 354 28.53 1.73 15.91
CA GLU A 354 28.10 0.77 14.89
C GLU A 354 27.68 -0.57 15.50
N LYS A 355 28.49 -1.07 16.45
CA LYS A 355 28.22 -2.30 17.19
C LYS A 355 26.87 -2.24 17.89
N ILE A 356 26.54 -1.08 18.47
CA ILE A 356 25.27 -0.85 19.14
C ILE A 356 24.12 -0.86 18.12
N ILE A 357 24.26 -0.15 17.00
CA ILE A 357 23.23 -0.07 15.96
C ILE A 357 22.89 -1.47 15.44
N PHE A 358 23.88 -2.19 14.92
CA PHE A 358 23.66 -3.51 14.33
C PHE A 358 23.20 -4.52 15.38
N SER A 359 23.79 -4.54 16.57
CA SER A 359 23.38 -5.49 17.62
C SER A 359 21.90 -5.34 17.99
N ARG A 360 21.43 -4.11 18.16
CA ARG A 360 20.03 -3.82 18.49
C ARG A 360 19.07 -4.24 17.39
N ILE A 361 19.39 -3.90 16.14
CA ILE A 361 18.57 -4.24 14.97
C ILE A 361 18.52 -5.75 14.75
N ILE A 362 19.67 -6.43 14.71
CA ILE A 362 19.75 -7.89 14.47
C ILE A 362 18.98 -8.65 15.56
N LYS A 363 19.16 -8.26 16.84
CA LYS A 363 18.46 -8.88 17.97
C LYS A 363 16.95 -8.76 17.83
N MET A 364 16.47 -7.56 17.49
CA MET A 364 15.05 -7.28 17.29
C MET A 364 14.50 -8.10 16.11
N THR A 365 15.19 -8.09 14.97
CA THR A 365 14.77 -8.84 13.77
C THR A 365 14.66 -10.33 14.05
N GLY A 366 15.69 -10.95 14.65
CA GLY A 366 15.64 -12.37 15.01
C GLY A 366 14.50 -12.68 15.99
N THR A 367 14.28 -11.80 16.98
CA THR A 367 13.19 -11.98 17.95
C THR A 367 11.81 -11.94 17.29
N VAL A 368 11.56 -10.98 16.40
CA VAL A 368 10.28 -10.87 15.68
C VAL A 368 10.07 -12.08 14.77
N LEU A 369 11.03 -12.43 13.90
CA LEU A 369 10.88 -13.56 12.99
C LEU A 369 10.60 -14.88 13.76
N HIS A 370 11.27 -15.08 14.89
CA HIS A 370 11.03 -16.21 15.79
C HIS A 370 9.62 -16.19 16.39
N LEU A 371 9.14 -15.04 16.88
CA LEU A 371 7.81 -14.91 17.50
C LEU A 371 6.63 -15.12 16.52
N TYR A 372 6.88 -14.94 15.23
CA TYR A 372 5.91 -15.28 14.17
C TYR A 372 6.10 -16.71 13.63
N ALA A 373 7.11 -17.44 14.09
CA ALA A 373 7.53 -18.72 13.52
C ALA A 373 7.65 -18.66 11.98
N PHE A 374 8.21 -17.55 11.47
CA PHE A 374 8.29 -17.32 10.03
C PHE A 374 9.48 -18.09 9.45
N GLU A 375 9.22 -19.18 8.75
CA GLU A 375 10.28 -20.09 8.28
C GLU A 375 10.71 -19.82 6.82
N GLU A 376 9.93 -19.04 6.06
CA GLU A 376 10.06 -18.87 4.60
C GLU A 376 11.21 -17.93 4.15
N TYR A 377 12.23 -17.74 4.98
CA TYR A 377 13.45 -17.00 4.63
C TYR A 377 14.70 -17.89 4.72
N LYS A 378 15.79 -17.45 4.09
CA LYS A 378 17.11 -18.10 4.08
C LYS A 378 18.18 -17.25 4.77
N SER A 379 18.08 -15.93 4.64
CA SER A 379 19.08 -15.00 5.15
C SER A 379 18.50 -13.61 5.37
N VAL A 380 19.25 -12.78 6.09
CA VAL A 380 18.94 -11.37 6.33
C VAL A 380 20.17 -10.52 6.08
N GLU A 381 20.00 -9.44 5.33
CA GLU A 381 21.00 -8.42 5.06
C GLU A 381 20.60 -7.09 5.72
N PHE A 382 21.55 -6.48 6.42
CA PHE A 382 21.40 -5.18 7.09
C PHE A 382 22.38 -4.20 6.48
N ILE A 383 21.90 -3.07 5.97
CA ILE A 383 22.72 -2.07 5.27
C ILE A 383 22.53 -0.71 5.94
N ASN A 384 23.59 -0.16 6.54
CA ASN A 384 23.58 1.22 7.05
C ASN A 384 24.14 2.18 6.00
N ALA A 385 23.27 2.89 5.30
CA ALA A 385 23.64 3.85 4.26
C ALA A 385 24.43 5.06 4.80
N ALA A 386 24.33 5.36 6.10
CA ALA A 386 24.97 6.53 6.69
C ALA A 386 26.49 6.38 6.89
N LEU A 387 26.99 5.14 6.83
CA LEU A 387 28.35 4.77 7.20
C LEU A 387 29.07 4.09 6.01
N GLY A 388 29.03 4.72 4.84
CA GLY A 388 29.64 4.14 3.63
C GLY A 388 29.00 2.82 3.19
N GLU A 389 27.69 2.66 3.43
CA GLU A 389 26.92 1.45 3.14
C GLU A 389 27.45 0.17 3.82
N LYS A 390 27.92 0.27 5.07
CA LYS A 390 28.34 -0.92 5.84
C LYS A 390 27.23 -1.97 5.88
N LYS A 391 27.58 -3.22 5.58
CA LYS A 391 26.65 -4.35 5.46
C LYS A 391 26.97 -5.45 6.47
N VAL A 392 25.92 -6.05 7.02
CA VAL A 392 26.00 -7.30 7.78
C VAL A 392 25.04 -8.29 7.15
N TYR A 393 25.57 -9.45 6.78
CA TYR A 393 24.79 -10.56 6.24
C TYR A 393 24.76 -11.70 7.26
N LEU A 394 23.59 -12.28 7.49
CA LEU A 394 23.40 -13.44 8.37
C LEU A 394 22.57 -14.50 7.68
N SER A 395 23.03 -15.75 7.79
CA SER A 395 22.17 -16.91 7.56
C SER A 395 21.03 -16.93 8.58
N LYS A 396 19.96 -17.69 8.28
CA LYS A 396 18.89 -17.94 9.24
C LYS A 396 19.41 -18.54 10.54
N GLU A 397 20.34 -19.48 10.44
CA GLU A 397 20.98 -20.15 11.58
C GLU A 397 21.77 -19.16 12.42
N ASP A 398 22.60 -18.31 11.81
CA ASP A 398 23.40 -17.33 12.54
C ASP A 398 22.54 -16.22 13.17
N LEU A 399 21.43 -15.84 12.52
CA LEU A 399 20.46 -14.92 13.12
C LEU A 399 19.85 -15.52 14.40
N GLU A 400 19.47 -16.80 14.38
CA GLU A 400 18.97 -17.51 15.55
C GLU A 400 20.04 -17.64 16.65
N ARG A 401 21.28 -17.97 16.29
CA ARG A 401 22.41 -18.01 17.23
C ARG A 401 22.67 -16.64 17.87
N PHE A 402 22.61 -15.56 17.08
CA PHE A 402 22.71 -14.19 17.60
C PHE A 402 21.54 -13.84 18.54
N ARG A 403 20.31 -14.21 18.18
CA ARG A 403 19.13 -14.06 19.04
C ARG A 403 19.30 -14.81 20.37
N LYS A 404 20.00 -15.95 20.40
CA LYS A 404 20.32 -16.71 21.61
C LYS A 404 21.57 -16.22 22.36
N ASN A 405 22.26 -15.20 21.87
CA ASN A 405 23.55 -14.70 22.38
C ASN A 405 24.72 -15.71 22.25
N GLU A 406 24.64 -16.63 21.29
CA GLU A 406 25.71 -17.61 21.01
C GLU A 406 26.82 -17.04 20.12
N ILE A 407 26.53 -15.94 19.42
CA ILE A 407 27.50 -15.18 18.59
C ILE A 407 27.51 -13.73 19.07
N LYS A 408 28.68 -13.10 19.09
CA LYS A 408 28.86 -11.68 19.45
C LYS A 408 28.88 -10.80 18.20
N ILE A 409 28.53 -9.53 18.35
CA ILE A 409 28.54 -8.59 17.22
C ILE A 409 29.96 -8.36 16.66
N ASP A 410 31.00 -8.50 17.49
CA ASP A 410 32.39 -8.34 17.09
C ASP A 410 32.86 -9.36 16.05
N SER A 411 32.22 -10.52 15.94
CA SER A 411 32.56 -11.52 14.93
C SER A 411 31.81 -11.31 13.61
N LEU A 412 30.93 -10.29 13.53
CA LEU A 412 30.06 -10.02 12.39
C LEU A 412 30.37 -8.68 11.69
N LEU A 413 31.15 -7.81 12.34
CA LEU A 413 31.53 -6.46 11.87
C LEU A 413 33.04 -6.37 11.67
#